data_AF-A0A6A0A1I5-F1
#
_entry.id   AF-A0A6A0A1I5-F1
#
_cell.length_a   1.000
_cell.length_b   1.000
_cell.length_c   1.000
_cell.angle_alpha   90.00
_cell.angle_beta   90.00
_cell.angle_gamma   90.00
#
_symmetry.space_group_name_H-M   'P 1'
#
loop_
_entity.id
_entity.type
_entity.pdbx_description
1 polymer ?
#
loop_
_entity_poly.entity_id
_entity_poly.type
_entity_poly.pdbx_seq_one_letter_code
_entity_poly.pdbx_strand_id
1 'polypeptide(L)'
;MEQQAQHQQLLAALHALYHHEDASVKDQANKWLEQWQQSVAAWSISDAVLHDTASSVEAQYFCAQTLRTKVQRDFEELPLDSVPGLRESLISLLLKHAKGAPPVRTQLCLALVALTVHLPAQHWAIQQGQAQPMGGPVTWLAQRLQ
;
A
#
# COMPACT_ATOMS: atom_id res chain seq x y z
N MET A 1 -16.20 -13.37 3.24
CA MET A 1 -15.48 -14.65 3.41
C MET A 1 -14.31 -14.76 2.43
N GLU A 2 -14.50 -14.41 1.15
CA GLU A 2 -13.44 -14.53 0.12
C GLU A 2 -12.17 -13.71 0.40
N GLN A 3 -12.28 -12.44 0.80
CA GLN A 3 -11.09 -11.62 1.13
C GLN A 3 -10.28 -12.18 2.31
N GLN A 4 -10.95 -12.80 3.29
CA GLN A 4 -10.26 -13.39 4.44
C GLN A 4 -9.52 -14.68 4.05
N ALA A 5 -10.09 -15.47 3.13
CA ALA A 5 -9.41 -16.61 2.55
C ALA A 5 -8.18 -16.17 1.74
N GLN A 6 -8.29 -15.11 0.93
CA GLN A 6 -7.16 -14.56 0.19
C GLN A 6 -6.07 -13.98 1.10
N HIS A 7 -6.45 -13.33 2.20
CA HIS A 7 -5.48 -12.86 3.20
C HIS A 7 -4.69 -14.02 3.81
N GLN A 8 -5.36 -15.11 4.20
CA GLN A 8 -4.67 -16.30 4.71
C GLN A 8 -3.77 -16.95 3.65
N GLN A 9 -4.26 -17.04 2.41
CA GLN A 9 -3.50 -17.60 1.29
C GLN A 9 -2.26 -16.75 0.97
N LEU A 10 -2.35 -15.43 1.07
CA LEU A 10 -1.23 -14.50 0.93
C LEU A 10 -0.13 -14.81 1.94
N LEU A 11 -0.48 -14.90 3.23
CA LEU A 11 0.50 -15.17 4.28
C LEU A 11 1.12 -16.57 4.12
N ALA A 12 0.33 -17.58 3.73
CA ALA A 12 0.83 -18.91 3.45
C ALA A 12 1.79 -18.95 2.25
N ALA A 13 1.45 -18.25 1.16
CA ALA A 13 2.29 -18.18 -0.03
C ALA A 13 3.60 -17.43 0.25
N LEU A 14 3.56 -16.33 1.01
CA LEU A 14 4.77 -15.63 1.45
C LEU A 14 5.65 -16.52 2.32
N HIS A 15 5.05 -17.22 3.29
CA HIS A 15 5.80 -18.16 4.13
C HIS A 15 6.46 -19.26 3.29
N ALA A 16 5.73 -19.84 2.33
CA ALA A 16 6.27 -20.85 1.42
C ALA A 16 7.42 -20.30 0.56
N LEU A 17 7.27 -19.08 0.01
CA LEU A 17 8.29 -18.44 -0.81
C LEU A 17 9.61 -18.21 -0.04
N TYR A 18 9.52 -17.75 1.20
CA TYR A 18 10.71 -17.37 1.98
C TYR A 18 11.31 -18.51 2.81
N HIS A 19 10.51 -19.45 3.29
CA HIS A 19 10.95 -20.44 4.29
C HIS A 19 10.93 -21.90 3.83
N HIS A 20 10.29 -22.23 2.71
CA HIS A 20 10.28 -23.62 2.23
C HIS A 20 11.66 -24.04 1.69
N GLU A 21 11.97 -25.34 1.67
CA GLU A 21 13.25 -25.83 1.12
C GLU A 21 13.12 -26.23 -0.36
N ASP A 22 11.96 -26.77 -0.74
CA ASP A 22 11.66 -27.17 -2.11
C ASP A 22 11.49 -25.96 -3.05
N ALA A 23 12.32 -25.90 -4.10
CA ALA A 23 12.28 -24.88 -5.12
C ALA A 23 10.98 -24.89 -5.95
N SER A 24 10.36 -26.06 -6.16
CA SER A 24 9.08 -26.16 -6.86
C SER A 24 7.95 -25.49 -6.09
N VAL A 25 7.94 -25.64 -4.76
CA VAL A 25 6.95 -25.00 -3.88
C VAL A 25 7.14 -23.48 -3.86
N LYS A 26 8.40 -23.00 -3.85
CA LYS A 26 8.70 -21.57 -3.99
C LYS A 26 8.23 -20.99 -5.31
N ASP A 27 8.46 -21.69 -6.42
CA ASP A 27 8.01 -21.27 -7.75
C ASP A 27 6.49 -21.19 -7.83
N GLN A 28 5.78 -22.18 -7.28
CA GLN A 28 4.32 -22.18 -7.20
C GLN A 28 3.79 -21.01 -6.36
N ALA A 29 4.41 -20.76 -5.19
CA ALA A 29 4.06 -19.63 -4.33
C ALA A 29 4.29 -18.30 -5.04
N ASN A 30 5.43 -18.14 -5.71
CA ASN A 30 5.77 -16.93 -6.46
C ASN A 30 4.74 -16.66 -7.59
N LYS A 31 4.41 -17.68 -8.39
CA LYS A 31 3.40 -17.56 -9.46
C LYS A 31 2.03 -17.17 -8.92
N TRP A 32 1.64 -17.73 -7.78
CA TRP A 32 0.39 -17.34 -7.13
C TRP A 32 0.42 -15.89 -6.65
N LEU A 33 1.52 -15.46 -6.04
CA LEU A 33 1.72 -14.09 -5.57
C LEU A 33 1.68 -13.07 -6.73
N GLU A 34 2.30 -13.39 -7.87
CA GLU A 34 2.27 -12.56 -9.08
C GLU A 34 0.86 -12.40 -9.66
N GLN A 35 0.05 -13.47 -9.61
CA GLN A 35 -1.36 -13.41 -10.03
C GLN A 35 -2.20 -12.63 -9.02
N TRP A 36 -1.96 -12.85 -7.73
CA TRP A 36 -2.69 -12.17 -6.67
C TRP A 36 -2.46 -10.66 -6.69
N GLN A 37 -1.25 -10.20 -6.98
CA GLN A 37 -0.92 -8.78 -7.11
C GLN A 37 -1.73 -8.06 -8.18
N GLN A 38 -2.24 -8.77 -9.19
CA GLN A 38 -3.09 -8.19 -10.24
C GLN A 38 -4.55 -8.06 -9.78
N SER A 39 -4.97 -8.76 -8.73
CA SER A 39 -6.35 -8.72 -8.25
C SER A 39 -6.73 -7.39 -7.62
N VAL A 40 -8.02 -7.02 -7.70
CA VAL A 40 -8.56 -5.83 -7.01
C VAL A 40 -8.46 -5.96 -5.49
N ALA A 41 -8.55 -7.18 -4.95
CA ALA A 41 -8.42 -7.45 -3.52
C ALA A 41 -7.03 -7.13 -2.97
N ALA A 42 -5.99 -7.07 -3.82
CA ALA A 42 -4.65 -6.71 -3.41
C ALA A 42 -4.57 -5.31 -2.79
N TRP A 43 -5.47 -4.38 -3.15
CA TRP A 43 -5.57 -3.07 -2.53
C TRP A 43 -5.88 -3.15 -1.04
N SER A 44 -7.03 -3.73 -0.68
CA SER A 44 -7.51 -3.77 0.70
C SER A 44 -6.70 -4.72 1.58
N ILE A 45 -6.28 -5.87 1.03
CA ILE A 45 -5.54 -6.87 1.80
C ILE A 45 -4.11 -6.38 2.09
N SER A 46 -3.42 -5.76 1.12
CA SER A 46 -2.09 -5.19 1.37
C SER A 46 -2.16 -4.11 2.45
N ASP A 47 -3.18 -3.26 2.38
CA ASP A 47 -3.42 -2.21 3.37
C ASP A 47 -3.62 -2.78 4.78
N ALA A 48 -4.43 -3.83 4.91
CA ALA A 48 -4.69 -4.50 6.18
C ALA A 48 -3.40 -5.14 6.76
N VAL A 49 -2.62 -5.85 5.95
CA VAL A 49 -1.36 -6.47 6.37
C VAL A 49 -0.35 -5.43 6.86
N LEU A 50 -0.29 -4.26 6.21
CA LEU A 50 0.60 -3.16 6.59
C LEU A 50 0.17 -2.46 7.87
N HIS A 51 -1.12 -2.47 8.17
CA HIS A 51 -1.65 -1.98 9.44
C HIS A 51 -1.43 -2.95 10.60
N ASP A 52 -1.31 -4.25 10.33
CA ASP A 52 -1.01 -5.26 11.33
C ASP A 52 0.49 -5.27 11.69
N THR A 53 0.79 -4.86 12.92
CA THR A 53 2.16 -4.85 13.46
C THR A 53 2.69 -6.25 13.78
N ALA A 54 1.85 -7.28 13.79
CA ALA A 54 2.25 -8.68 13.97
C ALA A 54 2.74 -9.34 12.67
N SER A 55 2.48 -8.72 11.51
CA SER A 55 2.94 -9.21 10.22
C SER A 55 4.47 -9.25 10.12
N SER A 56 5.01 -10.26 9.42
CA SER A 56 6.45 -10.37 9.18
C SER A 56 6.97 -9.23 8.30
N VAL A 57 8.28 -8.94 8.37
CA VAL A 57 8.90 -7.87 7.57
C VAL A 57 8.80 -8.18 6.08
N GLU A 58 8.87 -9.45 5.68
CA GLU A 58 8.69 -9.91 4.31
C GLU A 58 7.28 -9.61 3.81
N ALA A 59 6.26 -9.90 4.62
CA ALA A 59 4.87 -9.59 4.29
C ALA A 59 4.63 -8.08 4.18
N GLN A 60 5.18 -7.30 5.11
CA GLN A 60 5.12 -5.84 5.06
C GLN A 60 5.80 -5.30 3.80
N TYR A 61 6.99 -5.80 3.46
CA TYR A 61 7.71 -5.36 2.26
C TYR A 61 6.93 -5.69 0.99
N PHE A 62 6.46 -6.93 0.87
CA PHE A 62 5.67 -7.38 -0.27
C PHE A 62 4.39 -6.56 -0.45
N CYS A 63 3.65 -6.31 0.63
CA CYS A 63 2.41 -5.53 0.59
C CYS A 63 2.68 -4.05 0.28
N ALA A 64 3.75 -3.45 0.82
CA ALA A 64 4.11 -2.07 0.50
C ALA A 64 4.53 -1.92 -0.98
N GLN A 65 5.30 -2.88 -1.51
CA GLN A 65 5.64 -2.92 -2.93
C GLN A 65 4.41 -3.13 -3.82
N THR A 66 3.47 -3.97 -3.37
CA THR A 66 2.21 -4.22 -4.07
C THR A 66 1.38 -2.95 -4.14
N LEU A 67 1.15 -2.27 -3.01
CA LEU A 67 0.42 -0.99 -2.99
C LEU A 67 1.07 0.05 -3.90
N ARG A 68 2.40 0.18 -3.86
CA ARG A 68 3.10 1.08 -4.77
C ARG A 68 2.81 0.74 -6.23
N THR A 69 2.93 -0.53 -6.61
CA THR A 69 2.69 -0.98 -7.99
C THR A 69 1.24 -0.72 -8.40
N LYS A 70 0.29 -1.06 -7.52
CA LYS A 70 -1.13 -0.78 -7.68
C LYS A 70 -1.41 0.70 -7.93
N VAL A 71 -0.84 1.61 -7.13
CA VAL A 71 -0.96 3.05 -7.36
C VAL A 71 -0.31 3.49 -8.67
N GLN A 72 0.82 2.89 -9.06
CA GLN A 72 1.54 3.29 -10.27
C GLN A 72 0.91 2.79 -11.57
N ARG A 73 0.21 1.67 -11.54
CA ARG A 73 -0.20 0.94 -12.76
C ARG A 73 -1.70 0.69 -12.87
N ASP A 74 -2.38 0.56 -11.74
CA ASP A 74 -3.76 0.07 -11.67
C ASP A 74 -4.65 1.09 -10.93
N PHE A 75 -4.27 2.38 -10.94
CA PHE A 75 -4.98 3.42 -10.20
C PHE A 75 -6.44 3.55 -10.63
N GLU A 76 -6.73 3.29 -11.91
CA GLU A 76 -8.07 3.28 -12.49
C GLU A 76 -9.00 2.19 -11.91
N GLU A 77 -8.47 1.17 -11.24
CA GLU A 77 -9.28 0.19 -10.52
C GLU A 77 -9.95 0.81 -9.28
N LEU A 78 -9.36 1.90 -8.75
CA LEU A 78 -9.79 2.50 -7.50
C LEU A 78 -10.96 3.48 -7.75
N PRO A 79 -12.12 3.29 -7.09
CA PRO A 79 -13.20 4.26 -7.15
C PRO A 79 -12.71 5.64 -6.66
N LEU A 80 -13.13 6.72 -7.31
CA LEU A 80 -12.72 8.09 -6.95
C LEU A 80 -13.00 8.41 -5.47
N ASP A 81 -14.09 7.88 -4.91
CA ASP A 81 -14.48 8.05 -3.50
C ASP A 81 -13.55 7.32 -2.51
N SER A 82 -12.80 6.32 -2.99
CA SER A 82 -11.82 5.57 -2.18
C SER A 82 -10.44 6.21 -2.15
N VAL A 83 -10.16 7.16 -3.07
CA VAL A 83 -8.87 7.84 -3.17
C VAL A 83 -8.50 8.61 -1.89
N PRO A 84 -9.41 9.37 -1.25
CA PRO A 84 -9.11 10.00 0.03
C PRO A 84 -8.76 8.98 1.11
N GLY A 85 -9.48 7.86 1.18
CA GLY A 85 -9.22 6.80 2.16
C GLY A 85 -7.84 6.17 2.01
N LEU A 86 -7.43 5.87 0.77
CA LEU A 86 -6.08 5.38 0.47
C LEU A 86 -5.00 6.40 0.87
N ARG A 87 -5.23 7.68 0.60
CA ARG A 87 -4.28 8.75 0.98
C ARG A 87 -4.08 8.82 2.50
N GLU A 88 -5.18 8.80 3.26
CA GLU A 88 -5.14 8.80 4.73
C GLU A 88 -4.42 7.56 5.27
N SER A 89 -4.72 6.39 4.68
CA SER A 89 -4.03 5.15 5.03
C SER A 89 -2.52 5.25 4.81
N LEU A 90 -2.06 5.66 3.63
CA LEU A 90 -0.63 5.73 3.31
C LEU A 90 0.15 6.60 4.31
N ILE A 91 -0.46 7.67 4.82
CA ILE A 91 0.16 8.52 5.84
C ILE A 91 0.19 7.84 7.19
N SER A 92 -0.92 7.23 7.60
CA SER A 92 -0.98 6.43 8.82
C SER A 92 0.09 5.33 8.81
N LEU A 93 0.26 4.66 7.67
CA LEU A 93 1.29 3.67 7.44
C LEU A 93 2.70 4.27 7.50
N LEU A 94 2.95 5.43 6.88
CA LEU A 94 4.24 6.10 6.95
C LEU A 94 4.63 6.49 8.39
N LEU A 95 3.67 6.99 9.17
CA LEU A 95 3.86 7.32 10.58
C LEU A 95 4.12 6.06 11.41
N LYS A 96 3.32 5.01 11.19
CA LYS A 96 3.47 3.71 11.86
C LYS A 96 4.84 3.06 11.56
N HIS A 97 5.27 3.10 10.31
CA HIS A 97 6.53 2.50 9.84
C HIS A 97 7.72 3.47 9.89
N ALA A 98 7.58 4.64 10.54
CA ALA A 98 8.64 5.65 10.64
C ALA A 98 9.94 5.09 11.25
N LYS A 99 9.81 4.26 12.29
CA LYS A 99 10.92 3.53 12.94
C LYS A 99 11.05 2.08 12.47
N GLY A 100 10.25 1.67 11.48
CA GLY A 100 10.25 0.32 10.92
C GLY A 100 11.36 0.09 9.89
N ALA A 101 11.26 -1.04 9.20
CA ALA A 101 12.24 -1.46 8.18
C ALA A 101 12.37 -0.40 7.06
N PRO A 102 13.59 0.12 6.78
CA PRO A 102 13.80 1.13 5.75
C PRO A 102 13.23 0.77 4.37
N PRO A 103 13.33 -0.48 3.87
CA PRO A 103 12.77 -0.85 2.58
C PRO A 103 11.24 -0.69 2.50
N VAL A 104 10.52 -1.04 3.57
CA VAL A 104 9.05 -0.89 3.65
C VAL A 104 8.68 0.59 3.56
N ARG A 105 9.35 1.43 4.34
CA ARG A 105 9.14 2.89 4.34
C ARG A 105 9.40 3.49 2.96
N THR A 106 10.46 3.06 2.26
CA THR A 106 10.74 3.52 0.90
C THR A 106 9.59 3.18 -0.06
N GLN A 107 9.04 1.97 -0.01
CA GLN A 107 7.92 1.60 -0.88
C GLN A 107 6.67 2.44 -0.56
N LEU A 108 6.38 2.69 0.72
CA LEU A 108 5.26 3.55 1.13
C LEU A 108 5.45 5.01 0.67
N CYS A 109 6.65 5.56 0.78
CA CYS A 109 6.97 6.89 0.24
C CYS A 109 6.74 6.95 -1.26
N LEU A 110 7.19 5.93 -2.00
CA LEU A 110 7.00 5.86 -3.46
C LEU A 110 5.54 5.69 -3.85
N ALA A 111 4.76 4.93 -3.07
CA ALA A 111 3.31 4.79 -3.28
C ALA A 111 2.60 6.15 -3.10
N LEU A 112 2.95 6.89 -2.05
CA LEU A 112 2.42 8.23 -1.82
C LEU A 112 2.83 9.20 -2.94
N VAL A 113 4.08 9.19 -3.38
CA VAL A 113 4.53 10.02 -4.51
C VAL A 113 3.76 9.66 -5.78
N ALA A 114 3.58 8.37 -6.09
CA ALA A 114 2.79 7.96 -7.23
C ALA A 114 1.35 8.49 -7.14
N LEU A 115 0.73 8.43 -5.96
CA LEU A 115 -0.61 8.98 -5.72
C LEU A 115 -0.69 10.49 -6.02
N THR A 116 0.38 11.25 -5.72
CA THR A 116 0.43 12.69 -6.01
C THR A 116 0.44 13.03 -7.49
N VAL A 117 0.93 12.11 -8.33
CA VAL A 117 0.93 12.28 -9.79
C VAL A 117 -0.48 12.07 -10.37
N HIS A 118 -1.27 11.17 -9.78
CA HIS A 118 -2.64 10.89 -10.22
C HIS A 118 -3.67 11.93 -9.75
N LEU A 119 -3.36 12.68 -8.70
CA LEU A 119 -4.28 13.65 -8.12
C LEU A 119 -3.99 15.08 -8.62
N PRO A 120 -4.97 15.74 -9.27
CA PRO A 120 -4.86 17.15 -9.62
C PRO A 120 -4.56 18.00 -8.38
N ALA A 121 -3.79 19.09 -8.52
CA ALA A 121 -3.42 19.97 -7.40
C ALA A 121 -4.64 20.45 -6.58
N GLN A 122 -5.80 20.60 -7.22
CA GLN A 122 -7.06 20.96 -6.57
C GLN A 122 -7.53 19.93 -5.53
N HIS A 123 -7.27 18.63 -5.73
CA HIS A 123 -7.66 17.56 -4.79
C HIS A 123 -6.77 17.51 -3.54
N TRP A 124 -5.60 18.16 -3.58
CA TRP A 124 -4.74 18.37 -2.42
C TRP A 124 -5.13 19.62 -1.62
N ALA A 125 -5.81 20.58 -2.25
CA ALA A 125 -6.13 21.89 -1.68
C ALA A 125 -7.47 21.96 -0.93
N ILE A 126 -8.29 20.91 -0.92
CA ILE A 126 -9.63 20.96 -0.32
C ILE A 126 -9.58 20.56 1.15
N GLN A 127 -9.50 21.55 2.02
CA GLN A 127 -10.03 21.47 3.37
C GLN A 127 -11.25 22.40 3.42
N GLN A 128 -12.45 21.86 3.73
CA GLN A 128 -13.64 22.70 3.90
C GLN A 128 -13.41 23.68 5.06
N GLY A 129 -13.34 24.98 4.76
CA GLY A 129 -13.30 26.05 5.75
C GLY A 129 -12.06 26.95 5.75
N GLN A 130 -11.03 26.71 4.91
CA GLN A 130 -9.86 27.59 4.83
C GLN A 130 -9.79 28.36 3.50
N ALA A 131 -9.67 29.69 3.60
CA ALA A 131 -9.76 30.65 2.49
C ALA A 131 -8.49 30.78 1.63
N GLN A 132 -7.55 29.84 1.69
CA GLN A 132 -6.35 29.87 0.85
C GLN A 132 -6.10 28.52 0.16
N PRO A 133 -5.69 28.52 -1.12
CA PRO A 133 -5.30 27.30 -1.81
C PRO A 133 -4.10 26.69 -1.08
N MET A 134 -4.30 25.54 -0.46
CA MET A 134 -3.19 24.85 0.21
C MET A 134 -2.18 24.43 -0.86
N GLY A 135 -0.92 24.83 -0.66
CA GLY A 135 0.15 24.70 -1.63
C GLY A 135 0.46 23.26 -2.01
N GLY A 136 -0.26 22.71 -2.99
CA GLY A 136 0.04 21.42 -3.59
C GLY A 136 0.24 20.25 -2.61
N PRO A 137 0.80 19.12 -3.09
CA PRO A 137 1.00 17.93 -2.26
C PRO A 137 2.04 18.13 -1.13
N VAL A 138 3.03 19.01 -1.32
CA VAL A 138 4.13 19.19 -0.37
C VAL A 138 3.67 19.91 0.91
N THR A 139 2.93 21.03 0.80
CA THR A 139 2.42 21.74 1.97
C THR A 139 1.43 20.89 2.74
N TRP A 140 0.61 20.11 2.03
CA TRP A 140 -0.35 19.20 2.64
C TRP A 140 0.33 18.10 3.45
N LEU A 141 1.41 17.49 2.94
CA LEU A 141 2.17 16.49 3.68
C LEU A 141 2.87 17.06 4.91
N ALA A 142 3.43 18.27 4.81
CA ALA A 142 4.13 18.91 5.92
C ALA A 142 3.24 19.11 7.16
N GLN A 143 1.96 19.38 6.99
CA GLN A 143 1.02 19.57 8.11
C GLN A 143 0.63 18.27 8.81
N ARG A 144 0.75 17.13 8.12
CA ARG A 144 0.30 15.82 8.63
C ARG A 144 1.42 14.95 9.18
N LEU A 145 2.66 15.35 8.95
CA LEU A 145 3.87 14.67 9.45
C LEU A 145 4.49 15.36 10.68
N GLN A 146 3.84 16.41 11.20
CA GLN A 146 4.18 17.08 12.47
C GLN A 146 3.48 16.40 13.65
#